data_AF-A9UZP5-F1
#
_entry.id   AF-A9UZP5-F1
#
_cell.length_a   1.000
_cell.length_b   1.000
_cell.length_c   1.000
_cell.angle_alpha   90.00
_cell.angle_beta   90.00
_cell.angle_gamma   90.00
#
_symmetry.space_group_name_H-M   'P 1'
#
loop_
_entity.id
_entity.type
_entity.pdbx_description
1 polymer ?
#
loop_
_entity_poly.entity_id
_entity_poly.type
_entity_poly.pdbx_seq_one_letter_code
_entity_poly.pdbx_strand_id
1 'polypeptide(L)'
;MATAVAGLGALVVVLVAVSEAAIDPAYAINMTVYHVNEKNYTAGDVTNMNTADVFGDLYFDLRTFPACPTHAARRLCRFSHRDGDDSEVTSPLECAIDPFSMDCNNPEATNTSDLAITEVILEVDSRFTNYSRCNDVHGVYNCVCYPNETCDERVGREDVAAGHKPEIPAQGYTWQWWKYNLAQYLGGNWFSTVATGRCNSTNEAAPCYWRVVEVHKRISKTCSDKHMAAYVTQLSPRCFDNCPQPTNQTSSCWIGCFFDTLMGPQSASTYYNPTQAVPKNNLSWAFRQPFISDNIHDFGCPAI
;
A
#
# COMPACT_ATOMS: atom_id res chain seq x y z
N MET A 1 0.71 -55.72 67.44
CA MET A 1 1.70 -54.92 66.69
C MET A 1 1.10 -54.65 65.32
N ALA A 2 0.65 -53.42 65.08
CA ALA A 2 0.09 -52.99 63.81
C ALA A 2 1.23 -52.48 62.92
N THR A 3 1.48 -53.16 61.81
CA THR A 3 2.44 -52.73 60.78
C THR A 3 1.72 -51.78 59.82
N ALA A 4 2.11 -50.51 59.86
CA ALA A 4 1.63 -49.48 58.95
C ALA A 4 2.38 -49.54 57.61
N VAL A 5 1.64 -49.22 56.56
CA VAL A 5 1.98 -49.23 55.13
C VAL A 5 2.88 -48.03 54.80
N ALA A 6 3.88 -48.23 53.93
CA ALA A 6 4.58 -47.14 53.25
C ALA A 6 4.54 -47.39 51.73
N GLY A 7 3.51 -46.87 51.07
CA GLY A 7 3.44 -46.78 49.62
C GLY A 7 4.14 -45.51 49.15
N LEU A 8 5.26 -45.67 48.45
CA LEU A 8 5.92 -44.58 47.73
C LEU A 8 5.19 -44.34 46.41
N GLY A 9 4.23 -43.42 46.42
CA GLY A 9 3.67 -42.85 45.20
C GLY A 9 4.65 -41.82 44.62
N ALA A 10 5.31 -42.15 43.51
CA ALA A 10 6.13 -41.20 42.78
C ALA A 10 5.22 -40.15 42.11
N LEU A 11 5.30 -38.91 42.59
CA LEU A 11 4.65 -37.75 41.99
C LEU A 11 5.37 -37.43 40.67
N VAL A 12 4.78 -37.80 39.53
CA VAL A 12 5.27 -37.36 38.22
C VAL A 12 4.82 -35.90 38.03
N VAL A 13 5.71 -34.96 38.30
CA VAL A 13 5.53 -33.55 37.91
C VAL A 13 5.77 -33.46 36.41
N VAL A 14 4.68 -33.41 35.64
CA VAL A 14 4.75 -33.04 34.23
C VAL A 14 5.03 -31.53 34.18
N LEU A 15 6.30 -31.17 34.02
CA LEU A 15 6.69 -29.82 33.59
C LEU A 15 6.18 -29.64 32.16
N VAL A 16 4.96 -29.10 32.03
CA VAL A 16 4.53 -28.51 30.76
C VAL A 16 5.41 -27.28 30.58
N ALA A 17 6.43 -27.40 29.74
CA ALA A 17 7.14 -26.24 29.24
C ALA A 17 6.11 -25.41 28.46
N VAL A 18 5.58 -24.38 29.10
CA VAL A 18 4.79 -23.36 28.42
C VAL A 18 5.80 -22.63 27.55
N SER A 19 5.86 -22.99 26.26
CA SER A 19 6.44 -22.11 25.27
C SER A 19 5.62 -20.83 25.36
N GLU A 20 6.20 -19.76 25.90
CA GLU A 20 5.60 -18.44 25.73
C GLU A 20 5.41 -18.26 24.23
N ALA A 21 4.18 -17.95 23.81
CA ALA A 21 3.96 -17.59 22.43
C ALA A 21 4.82 -16.34 22.15
N ALA A 22 5.58 -16.38 21.07
CA ALA A 22 6.56 -15.32 20.79
C ALA A 22 5.89 -13.93 20.66
N ILE A 23 4.62 -13.90 20.23
CA ILE A 23 3.70 -12.75 20.29
C ILE A 23 2.68 -13.01 21.39
N ASP A 24 2.38 -12.01 22.23
CA ASP A 24 1.38 -12.10 23.30
C ASP A 24 -0.01 -12.49 22.73
N PRO A 25 -0.55 -13.68 23.08
CA PRO A 25 -1.82 -14.16 22.52
C PRO A 25 -3.01 -13.25 22.82
N ALA A 26 -2.94 -12.41 23.86
CA ALA A 26 -4.01 -11.45 24.17
C ALA A 26 -4.08 -10.30 23.16
N TYR A 27 -2.99 -10.04 22.43
CA TYR A 27 -2.88 -8.95 21.46
C TYR A 27 -2.56 -9.44 20.05
N ALA A 28 -2.33 -10.74 19.84
CA ALA A 28 -2.06 -11.32 18.54
C ALA A 28 -3.27 -11.24 17.61
N ILE A 29 -3.10 -10.62 16.45
CA ILE A 29 -4.11 -10.52 15.39
C ILE A 29 -3.51 -10.89 14.04
N ASN A 30 -4.31 -11.52 13.19
CA ASN A 30 -3.99 -11.67 11.77
C ASN A 30 -4.53 -10.49 10.99
N MET A 31 -3.70 -9.89 10.14
CA MET A 31 -4.09 -8.79 9.26
C MET A 31 -3.57 -9.04 7.85
N THR A 32 -4.40 -8.71 6.86
CA THR A 32 -3.99 -8.67 5.46
C THR A 32 -3.39 -7.31 5.16
N VAL A 33 -2.17 -7.31 4.65
CA VAL A 33 -1.49 -6.12 4.15
C VAL A 33 -1.08 -6.31 2.69
N TYR A 34 -0.87 -5.18 2.03
CA TYR A 34 -0.37 -5.11 0.68
C TYR A 34 0.95 -4.34 0.68
N HIS A 35 1.81 -4.70 -0.27
CA HIS A 35 3.11 -4.07 -0.42
C HIS A 35 3.46 -3.96 -1.90
N VAL A 36 3.87 -2.76 -2.32
CA VAL A 36 4.33 -2.47 -3.67
C VAL A 36 5.85 -2.40 -3.69
N ASN A 37 6.49 -3.19 -4.54
CA ASN A 37 7.93 -3.16 -4.74
C ASN A 37 8.38 -3.55 -6.15
N GLU A 38 9.67 -3.41 -6.41
CA GLU A 38 10.28 -3.97 -7.61
C GLU A 38 10.18 -5.52 -7.61
N LYS A 39 10.07 -6.11 -8.79
CA LYS A 39 9.88 -7.58 -8.95
C LYS A 39 11.04 -8.43 -8.44
N ASN A 40 12.25 -7.86 -8.33
CA ASN A 40 13.45 -8.53 -7.86
C ASN A 40 13.46 -8.81 -6.34
N TYR A 41 12.61 -8.14 -5.55
CA TYR A 41 12.47 -8.42 -4.11
C TYR A 41 11.73 -9.74 -3.85
N THR A 42 11.99 -10.36 -2.70
CA THR A 42 11.33 -11.58 -2.27
C THR A 42 9.91 -11.26 -1.78
N ALA A 43 8.90 -11.94 -2.33
CA ALA A 43 7.49 -11.69 -2.00
C ALA A 43 7.15 -11.81 -0.50
N GLY A 44 7.84 -12.71 0.21
CA GLY A 44 7.61 -12.97 1.63
C GLY A 44 8.49 -12.21 2.61
N ASP A 45 9.30 -11.27 2.13
CA ASP A 45 10.10 -10.43 3.01
C ASP A 45 9.59 -9.00 2.97
N VAL A 46 8.80 -8.63 3.98
CA VAL A 46 8.33 -7.26 4.19
C VAL A 46 9.16 -6.52 5.25
N THR A 47 10.28 -7.09 5.67
CA THR A 47 11.12 -6.51 6.73
C THR A 47 11.66 -5.15 6.36
N ASN A 48 11.52 -4.20 7.27
CA ASN A 48 11.83 -2.80 7.07
C ASN A 48 11.09 -2.21 5.86
N MET A 49 9.88 -2.66 5.56
CA MET A 49 9.09 -2.12 4.45
C MET A 49 7.83 -1.44 4.96
N ASN A 50 7.38 -0.45 4.19
CA ASN A 50 6.04 0.09 4.32
C ASN A 50 5.05 -0.93 3.70
N THR A 51 4.02 -1.26 4.46
CA THR A 51 2.89 -2.05 3.99
C THR A 51 1.61 -1.30 4.31
N ALA A 52 0.48 -1.71 3.78
CA ALA A 52 -0.78 -1.01 4.03
C ALA A 52 -1.96 -1.97 4.09
N ASP A 53 -3.03 -1.56 4.78
CA ASP A 53 -4.33 -2.22 4.56
C ASP A 53 -4.85 -1.92 3.14
N VAL A 54 -5.96 -2.55 2.75
CA VAL A 54 -6.52 -2.40 1.38
C VAL A 54 -6.76 -0.94 0.99
N PHE A 55 -7.13 -0.08 1.94
CA PHE A 55 -7.43 1.33 1.64
C PHE A 55 -6.17 2.19 1.61
N GLY A 56 -5.21 1.91 2.48
CA GLY A 56 -3.91 2.57 2.47
C GLY A 56 -3.08 2.21 1.22
N ASP A 57 -3.20 0.97 0.73
CA ASP A 57 -2.53 0.56 -0.50
C ASP A 57 -3.27 1.09 -1.73
N LEU A 58 -4.60 1.06 -1.76
CA LEU A 58 -5.39 1.75 -2.79
C LEU A 58 -5.02 3.23 -2.90
N TYR A 59 -4.76 3.89 -1.77
CA TYR A 59 -4.28 5.27 -1.76
C TYR A 59 -2.91 5.39 -2.44
N PHE A 60 -1.97 4.52 -2.10
CA PHE A 60 -0.64 4.49 -2.73
C PHE A 60 -0.70 4.17 -4.23
N ASP A 61 -1.52 3.20 -4.60
CA ASP A 61 -1.71 2.73 -5.97
C ASP A 61 -2.33 3.83 -6.84
N LEU A 62 -3.40 4.47 -6.37
CA LEU A 62 -4.14 5.48 -7.12
C LEU A 62 -3.45 6.86 -7.12
N ARG A 63 -2.68 7.22 -6.08
CA ARG A 63 -1.92 8.50 -6.08
C ARG A 63 -0.74 8.47 -7.06
N THR A 64 -0.26 7.27 -7.41
CA THR A 64 0.81 7.05 -8.40
C THR A 64 0.25 6.70 -9.79
N PHE A 65 -1.08 6.63 -9.92
CA PHE A 65 -1.78 6.29 -11.15
C PHE A 65 -1.98 7.51 -12.07
N PRO A 66 -1.85 7.36 -13.41
CA PRO A 66 -1.32 6.18 -14.12
C PRO A 66 0.20 6.16 -14.02
N ALA A 67 0.86 4.99 -14.01
CA ALA A 67 2.33 4.89 -14.08
C ALA A 67 2.87 5.13 -15.53
N CYS A 68 3.98 5.88 -15.71
CA CYS A 68 4.58 6.20 -17.03
C CYS A 68 4.99 4.84 -17.69
N PRO A 69 4.40 4.43 -18.82
CA PRO A 69 4.67 3.12 -19.38
C PRO A 69 6.05 3.07 -20.05
N THR A 70 6.97 2.32 -19.44
CA THR A 70 8.18 1.72 -20.03
C THR A 70 9.31 2.65 -20.55
N HIS A 71 10.51 2.07 -20.61
CA HIS A 71 11.83 2.68 -20.87
C HIS A 71 11.96 3.65 -22.07
N ALA A 72 11.06 3.63 -23.05
CA ALA A 72 11.14 4.52 -24.21
C ALA A 72 10.76 5.99 -23.88
N ALA A 73 10.04 6.21 -22.78
CA ALA A 73 9.49 7.52 -22.43
C ALA A 73 10.38 8.35 -21.48
N ARG A 74 11.60 7.93 -21.12
CA ARG A 74 12.51 8.79 -20.33
C ARG A 74 12.85 10.14 -21.01
N ARG A 75 12.70 10.23 -22.33
CA ARG A 75 12.82 11.50 -23.10
C ARG A 75 11.48 12.23 -23.29
N LEU A 76 10.34 11.58 -23.08
CA LEU A 76 8.99 12.12 -23.28
C LEU A 76 8.35 12.55 -21.95
N CYS A 77 8.67 11.87 -20.85
CA CYS A 77 8.31 12.25 -19.47
C CYS A 77 9.24 13.40 -18.94
N ARG A 78 9.77 14.30 -19.81
CA ARG A 78 10.62 15.46 -19.45
C ARG A 78 10.24 16.69 -20.30
N PHE A 79 9.57 17.70 -19.73
CA PHE A 79 9.29 18.94 -20.46
C PHE A 79 10.43 19.96 -20.41
N SER A 80 10.71 20.50 -21.59
CA SER A 80 11.03 21.90 -21.79
C SER A 80 9.72 22.69 -21.74
N HIS A 81 9.57 23.60 -20.78
CA HIS A 81 8.52 24.62 -20.78
C HIS A 81 8.67 25.55 -21.99
N ARG A 82 7.97 25.27 -23.08
CA ARG A 82 7.59 26.31 -24.06
C ARG A 82 6.40 25.83 -24.87
N ASP A 83 5.35 26.64 -24.84
CA ASP A 83 4.25 26.70 -25.80
C ASP A 83 3.15 25.61 -25.68
N GLY A 84 2.20 25.83 -24.77
CA GLY A 84 0.74 25.68 -24.99
C GLY A 84 0.14 24.46 -25.70
N ASP A 85 0.84 23.33 -25.79
CA ASP A 85 0.37 22.10 -26.44
C ASP A 85 -0.04 21.05 -25.40
N ASP A 86 -1.24 20.49 -25.54
CA ASP A 86 -1.87 19.51 -24.64
C ASP A 86 -1.27 18.08 -24.78
N SER A 87 0.01 17.96 -25.16
CA SER A 87 0.61 16.68 -25.54
C SER A 87 1.44 16.04 -24.41
N GLU A 88 0.88 15.01 -23.78
CA GLU A 88 1.53 14.03 -22.87
C GLU A 88 1.88 14.53 -21.45
N VAL A 89 1.02 14.22 -20.46
CA VAL A 89 1.35 14.45 -19.05
C VAL A 89 2.30 13.35 -18.58
N THR A 90 3.45 13.77 -18.04
CA THR A 90 4.41 12.86 -17.41
C THR A 90 3.79 12.28 -16.15
N SER A 91 3.88 10.97 -15.97
CA SER A 91 3.41 10.32 -14.76
C SER A 91 4.50 10.28 -13.67
N PRO A 92 4.11 10.42 -12.38
CA PRO A 92 2.83 10.98 -11.93
C PRO A 92 2.68 12.45 -12.37
N LEU A 93 1.46 12.98 -12.55
CA LEU A 93 1.22 14.40 -12.88
C LEU A 93 1.98 15.35 -11.94
N GLU A 94 2.15 14.91 -10.69
CA GLU A 94 3.03 15.52 -9.69
C GLU A 94 4.43 15.82 -10.25
N CYS A 95 5.08 14.86 -10.91
CA CYS A 95 6.43 15.01 -11.46
C CYS A 95 6.50 15.83 -12.75
N ALA A 96 5.37 16.00 -13.44
CA ALA A 96 5.28 16.91 -14.58
C ALA A 96 5.37 18.37 -14.13
N ILE A 97 4.78 18.66 -12.97
CA ILE A 97 4.59 20.01 -12.43
C ILE A 97 5.68 20.35 -11.39
N ASP A 98 6.01 19.39 -10.53
CA ASP A 98 7.02 19.48 -9.48
C ASP A 98 7.97 18.27 -9.54
N PRO A 99 8.99 18.30 -10.41
CA PRO A 99 9.94 17.20 -10.57
C PRO A 99 10.83 16.98 -9.34
N PHE A 100 10.80 17.88 -8.36
CA PHE A 100 11.56 17.76 -7.11
C PHE A 100 10.74 17.15 -5.98
N SER A 101 9.47 16.80 -6.22
CA SER A 101 8.69 16.09 -5.22
C SER A 101 9.34 14.75 -4.85
N MET A 102 9.15 14.34 -3.60
CA MET A 102 9.72 13.13 -3.02
C MET A 102 9.37 11.87 -3.84
N ASP A 103 8.12 11.77 -4.29
CA ASP A 103 7.66 10.61 -5.08
C ASP A 103 8.39 10.51 -6.43
N CYS A 104 8.88 11.63 -6.99
CA CYS A 104 9.56 11.65 -8.28
C CYS A 104 10.93 10.98 -8.29
N ASN A 105 11.48 10.70 -7.11
CA ASN A 105 12.73 9.96 -6.95
C ASN A 105 12.51 8.60 -6.25
N ASN A 106 11.25 8.23 -5.96
CA ASN A 106 10.93 6.95 -5.34
C ASN A 106 10.75 5.87 -6.43
N PRO A 107 11.59 4.81 -6.48
CA PRO A 107 11.40 3.72 -7.42
C PRO A 107 10.03 3.03 -7.27
N GLU A 108 9.44 2.98 -6.07
CA GLU A 108 8.10 2.40 -5.87
C GLU A 108 6.97 3.26 -6.49
N ALA A 109 7.27 4.50 -6.89
CA ALA A 109 6.32 5.40 -7.56
C ALA A 109 6.68 5.67 -9.04
N THR A 110 7.96 5.58 -9.40
CA THR A 110 8.48 6.05 -10.71
C THR A 110 9.25 5.01 -11.50
N ASN A 111 9.43 3.79 -10.98
CA ASN A 111 10.14 2.76 -11.72
C ASN A 111 9.49 2.52 -13.09
N THR A 112 10.32 2.57 -14.13
CA THR A 112 9.90 2.35 -15.52
C THR A 112 9.76 0.87 -15.86
N SER A 113 10.18 -0.02 -14.95
CA SER A 113 9.90 -1.44 -14.98
C SER A 113 8.62 -1.74 -14.18
N ASP A 114 7.86 -2.73 -14.63
CA ASP A 114 6.61 -3.10 -13.98
C ASP A 114 6.86 -3.56 -12.54
N LEU A 115 6.22 -2.89 -11.58
CA LEU A 115 6.27 -3.22 -10.16
C LEU A 115 5.42 -4.47 -9.86
N ALA A 116 5.54 -4.97 -8.65
CA ALA A 116 4.68 -6.01 -8.11
C ALA A 116 3.87 -5.47 -6.94
N ILE A 117 2.66 -6.02 -6.76
CA ILE A 117 1.87 -5.85 -5.54
C ILE A 117 1.75 -7.22 -4.90
N THR A 118 2.07 -7.32 -3.61
CA THR A 118 2.01 -8.58 -2.86
C THR A 118 0.98 -8.49 -1.74
N GLU A 119 0.01 -9.41 -1.71
CA GLU A 119 -0.92 -9.60 -0.59
C GLU A 119 -0.27 -10.57 0.42
N VAL A 120 -0.10 -10.10 1.65
CA VAL A 120 0.59 -10.82 2.73
C VAL A 120 -0.32 -10.85 3.95
N ILE A 121 -0.40 -12.01 4.62
CA ILE A 121 -1.03 -12.14 5.93
C ILE A 121 0.07 -12.05 6.98
N LEU A 122 -0.04 -11.06 7.85
CA LEU A 122 0.82 -10.89 9.00
C LEU A 122 0.08 -11.30 10.27
N GLU A 123 0.77 -11.96 11.18
CA GLU A 123 0.38 -12.02 12.59
C GLU A 123 1.18 -10.95 13.32
N VAL A 124 0.49 -10.07 14.03
CA VAL A 124 1.10 -8.91 14.68
C VAL A 124 0.57 -8.73 16.10
N ASP A 125 1.38 -8.09 16.94
CA ASP A 125 0.92 -7.47 18.18
C ASP A 125 0.07 -6.23 17.84
N SER A 126 -1.21 -6.27 18.20
CA SER A 126 -2.18 -5.19 17.96
C SER A 126 -1.89 -3.88 18.70
N ARG A 127 -0.91 -3.84 19.62
CA ARG A 127 -0.46 -2.63 20.32
C ARG A 127 0.47 -1.81 19.43
N PHE A 128 -0.06 -1.33 18.31
CA PHE A 128 0.68 -0.55 17.32
C PHE A 128 1.38 0.68 17.90
N THR A 129 2.47 1.08 17.25
CA THR A 129 3.34 2.18 17.67
C THR A 129 3.40 3.27 16.61
N ASN A 130 4.25 4.28 16.82
CA ASN A 130 4.46 5.31 15.81
C ASN A 130 5.01 4.70 14.53
N TYR A 131 4.43 5.09 13.40
CA TYR A 131 4.89 4.68 12.09
C TYR A 131 6.34 5.07 11.83
N SER A 132 7.10 4.12 11.31
CA SER A 132 8.47 4.29 10.86
C SER A 132 8.46 4.40 9.34
N ARG A 133 9.12 5.40 8.77
CA ARG A 133 9.17 5.57 7.31
C ARG A 133 10.21 4.64 6.74
N CYS A 134 9.79 3.52 6.15
CA CYS A 134 10.70 2.50 5.68
C CYS A 134 10.77 2.47 4.15
N ASN A 135 11.80 3.11 3.61
CA ASN A 135 11.94 3.34 2.18
C ASN A 135 13.13 2.58 1.62
N ASP A 136 13.06 2.23 0.33
CA ASP A 136 14.20 1.71 -0.39
C ASP A 136 15.27 2.80 -0.60
N VAL A 137 16.50 2.48 -0.23
CA VAL A 137 17.68 3.31 -0.50
C VAL A 137 18.71 2.44 -1.22
N HIS A 138 18.69 2.47 -2.54
CA HIS A 138 19.58 1.72 -3.43
C HIS A 138 19.49 0.19 -3.27
N GLY A 139 18.26 -0.36 -3.23
CA GLY A 139 18.07 -1.80 -3.09
C GLY A 139 18.04 -2.30 -1.63
N VAL A 140 18.14 -1.39 -0.66
CA VAL A 140 18.13 -1.69 0.76
C VAL A 140 17.06 -0.87 1.47
N TYR A 141 16.09 -1.57 2.03
CA TYR A 141 15.05 -0.99 2.85
C TYR A 141 15.53 -0.63 4.25
N ASN A 142 15.37 0.63 4.62
CA ASN A 142 15.73 1.15 5.93
C ASN A 142 14.58 1.97 6.52
N CYS A 143 14.26 1.72 7.79
CA CYS A 143 13.29 2.50 8.53
C CYS A 143 13.92 3.73 9.18
N VAL A 144 13.32 4.89 8.95
CA VAL A 144 13.64 6.13 9.64
C VAL A 144 12.52 6.45 10.61
N CYS A 145 12.89 6.54 11.89
CA CYS A 145 12.00 6.96 12.96
C CYS A 145 12.16 8.46 13.22
N TYR A 146 11.07 9.11 13.67
CA TYR A 146 11.05 10.55 13.90
C TYR A 146 12.24 10.99 14.78
N PRO A 147 12.82 12.16 14.49
CA PRO A 147 14.25 12.39 14.66
C PRO A 147 14.66 12.27 16.14
N ASN A 148 15.56 11.32 16.41
CA ASN A 148 16.17 10.96 17.70
C ASN A 148 15.53 9.79 18.47
N GLU A 149 14.54 9.09 17.91
CA GLU A 149 13.98 7.89 18.54
C GLU A 149 14.50 6.61 17.88
N THR A 150 14.76 5.59 18.70
CA THR A 150 14.95 4.23 18.21
C THR A 150 13.58 3.71 17.76
N CYS A 151 13.53 3.06 16.60
CA CYS A 151 12.29 2.48 16.13
C CYS A 151 11.77 1.44 17.14
N ASP A 152 10.50 1.55 17.50
CA ASP A 152 9.85 0.55 18.34
C ASP A 152 9.79 -0.79 17.57
N GLU A 153 10.03 -1.89 18.27
CA GLU A 153 10.07 -3.23 17.68
C GLU A 153 8.67 -3.68 17.23
N ARG A 154 7.61 -3.12 17.79
CA ARG A 154 6.22 -3.38 17.35
C ARG A 154 5.95 -2.74 16.00
N VAL A 155 4.92 -3.25 15.33
CA VAL A 155 4.46 -2.69 14.06
C VAL A 155 4.00 -1.25 14.28
N GLY A 156 4.65 -0.32 13.59
CA GLY A 156 4.23 1.08 13.56
C GLY A 156 3.00 1.26 12.67
N ARG A 157 2.15 2.24 12.97
CA ARG A 157 0.91 2.51 12.23
C ARG A 157 0.70 4.01 12.01
N GLU A 158 0.32 4.38 10.80
CA GLU A 158 -0.08 5.74 10.42
C GLU A 158 -1.45 5.70 9.73
N ASP A 159 -2.36 6.58 10.17
CA ASP A 159 -3.61 6.82 9.46
C ASP A 159 -3.34 7.72 8.24
N VAL A 160 -3.67 7.23 7.05
CA VAL A 160 -3.34 7.89 5.79
C VAL A 160 -3.99 9.26 5.68
N ALA A 161 -5.22 9.42 6.16
CA ALA A 161 -5.93 10.71 6.11
C ALA A 161 -5.32 11.72 7.09
N ALA A 162 -4.87 11.26 8.27
CA ALA A 162 -4.20 12.09 9.26
C ALA A 162 -2.83 12.58 8.77
N GLY A 163 -2.06 11.74 8.08
CA GLY A 163 -0.76 12.10 7.51
C GLY A 163 -0.81 13.19 6.42
N HIS A 164 -2.01 13.46 5.88
CA HIS A 164 -2.26 14.45 4.84
C HIS A 164 -2.91 15.75 5.33
N LYS A 165 -2.81 16.06 6.63
CA LYS A 165 -3.21 17.36 7.21
C LYS A 165 -1.97 18.24 7.45
N PRO A 166 -2.02 19.58 7.25
CA PRO A 166 -3.19 20.48 7.16
C PRO A 166 -3.83 20.59 5.76
N GLU A 167 -4.84 21.47 5.64
CA GLU A 167 -5.57 21.73 4.40
C GLU A 167 -4.67 22.18 3.23
N ILE A 168 -5.09 21.84 2.02
CA ILE A 168 -4.44 22.27 0.77
C ILE A 168 -4.55 23.78 0.64
N PRO A 169 -3.49 24.49 0.17
CA PRO A 169 -3.60 25.90 -0.16
C PRO A 169 -4.73 26.17 -1.16
N ALA A 170 -5.42 27.31 -1.03
CA ALA A 170 -6.52 27.70 -1.93
C ALA A 170 -6.12 27.81 -3.41
N GLN A 171 -4.82 27.87 -3.73
CA GLN A 171 -4.25 27.86 -5.09
C GLN A 171 -3.38 26.61 -5.34
N GLY A 172 -3.69 25.48 -4.71
CA GLY A 172 -2.98 24.23 -4.92
C GLY A 172 -3.08 23.71 -6.36
N TYR A 173 -2.05 23.01 -6.81
CA TYR A 173 -2.08 22.31 -8.09
C TYR A 173 -3.12 21.18 -8.08
N THR A 174 -3.69 20.86 -9.24
CA THR A 174 -4.70 19.80 -9.40
C THR A 174 -4.30 18.47 -8.76
N TRP A 175 -3.05 18.03 -8.91
CA TRP A 175 -2.58 16.78 -8.32
C TRP A 175 -2.56 16.80 -6.78
N GLN A 176 -2.36 17.97 -6.17
CA GLN A 176 -2.41 18.12 -4.71
C GLN A 176 -3.84 17.90 -4.21
N TRP A 177 -4.83 18.46 -4.91
CA TRP A 177 -6.24 18.21 -4.67
C TRP A 177 -6.60 16.73 -4.76
N TRP A 178 -6.18 16.04 -5.82
CA TRP A 178 -6.43 14.61 -5.94
C TRP A 178 -5.74 13.80 -4.85
N LYS A 179 -4.46 14.05 -4.55
CA LYS A 179 -3.71 13.36 -3.49
C LYS A 179 -4.36 13.53 -2.12
N TYR A 180 -4.74 14.75 -1.77
CA TYR A 180 -5.41 15.04 -0.51
C TYR A 180 -6.81 14.42 -0.46
N ASN A 181 -7.63 14.64 -1.49
CA ASN A 181 -8.98 14.10 -1.54
C ASN A 181 -8.96 12.59 -1.48
N LEU A 182 -8.05 11.92 -2.18
CA LEU A 182 -7.90 10.48 -2.16
C LEU A 182 -7.52 9.97 -0.76
N ALA A 183 -6.64 10.68 -0.04
CA ALA A 183 -6.31 10.35 1.34
C ALA A 183 -7.53 10.49 2.27
N GLN A 184 -8.28 11.59 2.19
CA GLN A 184 -9.49 11.79 3.00
C GLN A 184 -10.62 10.83 2.60
N TYR A 185 -10.72 10.54 1.31
CA TYR A 185 -11.73 9.68 0.72
C TYR A 185 -11.47 8.22 1.04
N LEU A 186 -10.26 7.69 0.90
CA LEU A 186 -9.98 6.28 1.21
C LEU A 186 -9.73 6.08 2.70
N GLY A 187 -8.91 6.94 3.30
CA GLY A 187 -8.33 6.69 4.62
C GLY A 187 -7.46 5.43 4.57
N GLY A 188 -7.64 4.56 5.56
CA GLY A 188 -6.82 3.35 5.69
C GLY A 188 -5.56 3.63 6.48
N ASN A 189 -4.72 2.60 6.57
CA ASN A 189 -3.54 2.63 7.41
C ASN A 189 -2.32 2.15 6.65
N TRP A 190 -1.22 2.85 6.87
CA TRP A 190 0.12 2.37 6.59
C TRP A 190 0.71 1.73 7.83
N PHE A 191 1.52 0.70 7.61
CA PHE A 191 2.18 -0.08 8.64
C PHE A 191 3.66 -0.21 8.32
N SER A 192 4.49 -0.16 9.36
CA SER A 192 5.94 -0.32 9.25
C SER A 192 6.39 -1.52 10.06
N THR A 193 6.96 -2.52 9.40
CA THR A 193 7.45 -3.73 10.07
C THR A 193 8.97 -3.64 10.20
N VAL A 194 9.50 -3.51 11.42
CA VAL A 194 10.94 -3.35 11.65
C VAL A 194 11.62 -4.69 11.92
N ALA A 195 12.85 -4.85 11.42
CA ALA A 195 13.61 -6.10 11.55
C ALA A 195 13.77 -6.58 13.01
N THR A 196 13.96 -5.65 13.94
CA THR A 196 14.18 -5.95 15.36
C THR A 196 12.98 -6.59 16.05
N GLY A 197 11.77 -6.42 15.53
CA GLY A 197 10.57 -7.05 16.08
C GLY A 197 10.08 -8.29 15.36
N ARG A 198 10.78 -8.74 14.31
CA ARG A 198 10.39 -9.92 13.54
C ARG A 198 10.61 -11.18 14.36
N CYS A 199 9.63 -12.07 14.41
CA CYS A 199 9.80 -13.38 15.02
C CYS A 199 10.67 -14.28 14.14
N ASN A 200 11.66 -14.95 14.73
CA ASN A 200 12.40 -16.01 14.07
C ASN A 200 11.61 -17.32 14.10
N SER A 201 11.70 -18.09 13.01
CA SER A 201 10.93 -19.34 12.81
C SER A 201 11.29 -20.51 13.74
N THR A 202 12.15 -20.32 14.73
CA THR A 202 12.73 -21.42 15.52
C THR A 202 12.88 -21.05 17.00
N ASN A 203 11.88 -21.42 17.81
CA ASN A 203 11.96 -21.51 19.28
C ASN A 203 12.51 -20.26 19.99
N GLU A 204 11.73 -19.18 20.01
CA GLU A 204 12.17 -17.94 20.66
C GLU A 204 11.88 -17.96 22.17
N ALA A 205 12.94 -17.77 22.95
CA ALA A 205 12.88 -17.40 24.36
C ALA A 205 12.80 -15.87 24.56
N ALA A 206 12.81 -15.10 23.47
CA ALA A 206 12.74 -13.64 23.46
C ALA A 206 11.41 -13.19 22.84
N PRO A 207 10.79 -12.10 23.34
CA PRO A 207 9.56 -11.56 22.77
C PRO A 207 9.82 -11.01 21.35
N CYS A 208 8.88 -11.26 20.44
CA CYS A 208 8.79 -10.65 19.13
C CYS A 208 7.39 -10.07 18.94
N TYR A 209 7.16 -9.33 17.85
CA TYR A 209 5.92 -8.57 17.68
C TYR A 209 5.23 -8.79 16.34
N TRP A 210 5.90 -9.38 15.36
CA TRP A 210 5.26 -9.67 14.08
C TRP A 210 5.94 -10.80 13.31
N ARG A 211 5.17 -11.50 12.47
CA ARG A 211 5.68 -12.47 11.50
C ARG A 211 4.80 -12.57 10.28
N VAL A 212 5.39 -12.97 9.17
CA VAL A 212 4.66 -13.38 7.96
C VAL A 212 4.05 -14.75 8.20
N VAL A 213 2.73 -14.84 8.12
CA VAL A 213 1.97 -16.10 8.21
C VAL A 213 1.85 -16.72 6.82
N GLU A 214 1.50 -15.91 5.84
CA GLU A 214 1.24 -16.35 4.47
C GLU A 214 1.58 -15.24 3.48
N VAL A 215 2.20 -15.61 2.36
CA VAL A 215 2.20 -14.79 1.15
C VAL A 215 1.07 -15.31 0.29
N HIS A 216 -0.04 -14.59 0.24
CA HIS A 216 -1.24 -15.08 -0.43
C HIS A 216 -1.04 -15.10 -1.93
N LYS A 217 -0.66 -13.95 -2.50
CA LYS A 217 -0.39 -13.82 -3.93
C LYS A 217 0.42 -12.58 -4.24
N ARG A 218 1.27 -12.68 -5.27
CA ARG A 218 1.99 -11.55 -5.87
C ARG A 218 1.56 -11.37 -7.32
N ILE A 219 1.22 -10.14 -7.69
CA ILE A 219 0.74 -9.79 -9.03
C ILE A 219 1.56 -8.65 -9.62
N SER A 220 1.46 -8.48 -10.94
CA SER A 220 1.96 -7.29 -11.63
C SER A 220 1.12 -6.05 -11.29
N LYS A 221 1.77 -4.92 -10.99
CA LYS A 221 1.08 -3.63 -10.80
C LYS A 221 0.37 -3.21 -12.08
N THR A 222 0.98 -3.39 -13.26
CA THR A 222 0.32 -3.12 -14.55
C THR A 222 -1.01 -3.85 -14.70
N CYS A 223 -1.12 -5.08 -14.17
CA CYS A 223 -2.37 -5.82 -14.21
C CYS A 223 -3.43 -5.21 -13.28
N SER A 224 -3.04 -4.87 -12.04
CA SER A 224 -3.91 -4.14 -11.09
C SER A 224 -4.38 -2.80 -11.66
N ASP A 225 -3.45 -1.99 -12.18
CA ASP A 225 -3.68 -0.68 -12.79
C ASP A 225 -4.70 -0.77 -13.93
N LYS A 226 -4.55 -1.74 -14.84
CA LYS A 226 -5.51 -1.97 -15.94
C LYS A 226 -6.88 -2.35 -15.42
N HIS A 227 -6.95 -3.15 -14.37
CA HIS A 227 -8.23 -3.53 -13.77
C HIS A 227 -8.94 -2.32 -13.15
N MET A 228 -8.23 -1.54 -12.33
CA MET A 228 -8.76 -0.33 -11.72
C MET A 228 -9.22 0.69 -12.77
N ALA A 229 -8.42 0.91 -13.81
CA ALA A 229 -8.80 1.77 -14.93
C ALA A 229 -10.09 1.30 -15.62
N ALA A 230 -10.16 0.00 -15.94
CA ALA A 230 -11.34 -0.58 -16.59
C ALA A 230 -12.60 -0.45 -15.71
N TYR A 231 -12.48 -0.72 -14.41
CA TYR A 231 -13.58 -0.58 -13.46
C TYR A 231 -14.08 0.87 -13.39
N VAL A 232 -13.19 1.85 -13.24
CA VAL A 232 -13.57 3.27 -13.12
C VAL A 232 -14.15 3.80 -14.43
N THR A 233 -13.59 3.45 -15.59
CA THR A 233 -14.13 3.88 -16.88
C THR A 233 -15.56 3.40 -17.11
N GLN A 234 -15.91 2.21 -16.62
CA GLN A 234 -17.28 1.68 -16.73
C GLN A 234 -18.31 2.45 -15.89
N LEU A 235 -17.89 3.15 -14.83
CA LEU A 235 -18.81 3.91 -13.97
C LEU A 235 -19.27 5.22 -14.60
N SER A 236 -18.45 5.83 -15.46
CA SER A 236 -18.74 7.13 -16.09
C SER A 236 -18.25 7.19 -17.54
N PRO A 237 -18.71 6.29 -18.43
CA PRO A 237 -18.16 6.16 -19.80
C PRO A 237 -18.22 7.48 -20.57
N ARG A 238 -19.28 8.27 -20.36
CA ARG A 238 -19.47 9.58 -21.02
C ARG A 238 -18.34 10.57 -20.76
N CYS A 239 -17.70 10.57 -19.58
CA CYS A 239 -16.59 11.48 -19.32
C CYS A 239 -15.40 11.11 -20.21
N PHE A 240 -15.03 9.84 -20.19
CA PHE A 240 -13.90 9.30 -20.94
C PHE A 240 -14.11 9.40 -22.46
N ASP A 241 -15.30 9.08 -22.95
CA ASP A 241 -15.66 9.16 -24.38
C ASP A 241 -15.57 10.59 -24.93
N ASN A 242 -15.76 11.60 -24.07
CA ASN A 242 -15.67 13.02 -24.45
C ASN A 242 -14.24 13.56 -24.44
N CYS A 243 -13.25 12.80 -23.95
CA CYS A 243 -11.86 13.23 -24.01
C CYS A 243 -11.34 13.20 -25.46
N PRO A 244 -10.44 14.12 -25.87
CA PRO A 244 -9.83 14.09 -27.20
C PRO A 244 -9.08 12.78 -27.50
N GLN A 245 -8.57 12.12 -26.45
CA GLN A 245 -7.91 10.83 -26.50
C GLN A 245 -8.53 9.87 -25.46
N PRO A 246 -9.70 9.25 -25.74
CA PRO A 246 -10.48 8.48 -24.76
C PRO A 246 -9.76 7.30 -24.12
N THR A 247 -8.74 6.77 -24.78
CA THR A 247 -7.93 5.63 -24.30
C THR A 247 -6.58 6.05 -23.74
N ASN A 248 -6.20 7.33 -23.86
CA ASN A 248 -4.91 7.80 -23.36
C ASN A 248 -5.01 8.11 -21.87
N GLN A 249 -4.66 7.11 -21.05
CA GLN A 249 -4.69 7.22 -19.60
C GLN A 249 -3.72 8.26 -19.05
N THR A 250 -2.72 8.70 -19.82
CA THR A 250 -1.80 9.77 -19.42
C THR A 250 -2.26 11.16 -19.86
N SER A 251 -3.42 11.32 -20.49
CA SER A 251 -3.93 12.65 -20.84
C SER A 251 -4.56 13.36 -19.63
N SER A 252 -4.40 14.68 -19.54
CA SER A 252 -5.01 15.50 -18.47
C SER A 252 -6.53 15.32 -18.39
N CYS A 253 -7.20 15.22 -19.55
CA CYS A 253 -8.64 14.95 -19.62
C CYS A 253 -9.01 13.60 -19.02
N TRP A 254 -8.32 12.52 -19.41
CA TRP A 254 -8.62 11.18 -18.93
C TRP A 254 -8.39 11.08 -17.42
N ILE A 255 -7.26 11.61 -16.93
CA ILE A 255 -6.92 11.61 -15.50
C ILE A 255 -7.95 12.43 -14.71
N GLY A 256 -8.39 13.58 -15.24
CA GLY A 256 -9.46 14.38 -14.66
C GLY A 256 -10.77 13.58 -14.54
N CYS A 257 -11.18 12.91 -15.61
CA CYS A 257 -12.35 12.02 -15.61
C CYS A 257 -12.21 10.88 -14.59
N PHE A 258 -11.02 10.31 -14.46
CA PHE A 258 -10.74 9.24 -13.51
C PHE A 258 -10.99 9.70 -12.06
N PHE A 259 -10.35 10.78 -11.63
CA PHE A 259 -10.51 11.27 -10.25
C PHE A 259 -11.90 11.86 -9.99
N ASP A 260 -12.51 12.55 -10.95
CA ASP A 260 -13.89 13.03 -10.79
C ASP A 260 -14.91 11.89 -10.72
N THR A 261 -14.66 10.78 -11.41
CA THR A 261 -15.49 9.57 -11.29
C THR A 261 -15.32 8.93 -9.91
N LEU A 262 -14.10 8.88 -9.39
CA LEU A 262 -13.82 8.30 -8.07
C LEU A 262 -14.40 9.11 -6.91
N MET A 263 -14.19 10.43 -6.93
CA MET A 263 -14.34 11.32 -5.77
C MET A 263 -15.45 12.37 -5.93
N GLY A 264 -16.12 12.37 -7.08
CA GLY A 264 -17.13 13.35 -7.47
C GLY A 264 -16.58 14.48 -8.33
N PRO A 265 -17.45 15.23 -9.04
CA PRO A 265 -17.04 16.32 -9.92
C PRO A 265 -16.21 17.39 -9.21
N GLN A 266 -15.29 18.01 -9.94
CA GLN A 266 -14.42 19.10 -9.42
C GLN A 266 -13.47 18.66 -8.31
N SER A 267 -13.13 17.36 -8.26
CA SER A 267 -12.16 16.80 -7.31
C SER A 267 -10.75 17.38 -7.46
N ALA A 268 -10.49 18.09 -8.56
CA ALA A 268 -9.28 18.80 -8.91
C ALA A 268 -9.08 20.15 -8.19
N SER A 269 -10.12 20.69 -7.55
CA SER A 269 -10.07 22.05 -6.96
C SER A 269 -10.96 22.24 -5.74
N THR A 270 -11.70 21.21 -5.33
CA THR A 270 -12.60 21.25 -4.17
C THR A 270 -12.51 19.95 -3.38
N TYR A 271 -12.97 19.97 -2.13
CA TYR A 271 -13.07 18.76 -1.32
C TYR A 271 -13.97 17.73 -1.99
N TYR A 272 -13.59 16.44 -1.89
CA TYR A 272 -14.40 15.36 -2.43
C TYR A 272 -15.82 15.40 -1.86
N ASN A 273 -16.79 14.99 -2.68
CA ASN A 273 -18.18 14.92 -2.25
C ASN A 273 -18.54 13.47 -1.88
N PRO A 274 -18.72 13.14 -0.59
CA PRO A 274 -19.02 11.76 -0.18
C PRO A 274 -20.30 11.17 -0.79
N THR A 275 -21.24 12.01 -1.23
CA THR A 275 -22.51 11.58 -1.84
C THR A 275 -22.39 11.27 -3.33
N GLN A 276 -21.31 11.73 -3.97
CA GLN A 276 -21.05 11.54 -5.41
C GLN A 276 -19.81 10.68 -5.67
N ALA A 277 -18.98 10.45 -4.66
CA ALA A 277 -17.86 9.52 -4.73
C ALA A 277 -18.33 8.07 -4.84
N VAL A 278 -17.51 7.22 -5.47
CA VAL A 278 -17.73 5.77 -5.50
C VAL A 278 -17.71 5.26 -4.05
N PRO A 279 -18.59 4.33 -3.64
CA PRO A 279 -18.48 3.73 -2.31
C PRO A 279 -17.13 3.01 -2.15
N LYS A 280 -16.39 3.31 -1.06
CA LYS A 280 -15.04 2.73 -0.84
C LYS A 280 -15.01 1.21 -0.93
N ASN A 281 -16.06 0.55 -0.44
CA ASN A 281 -16.20 -0.91 -0.49
C ASN A 281 -16.25 -1.47 -1.91
N ASN A 282 -16.76 -0.69 -2.87
CA ASN A 282 -16.77 -1.10 -4.27
C ASN A 282 -15.38 -0.97 -4.88
N LEU A 283 -14.61 0.06 -4.51
CA LEU A 283 -13.22 0.19 -4.94
C LEU A 283 -12.31 -0.87 -4.32
N SER A 284 -12.46 -1.16 -3.03
CA SER A 284 -11.69 -2.25 -2.41
C SER A 284 -12.08 -3.61 -2.96
N TRP A 285 -13.34 -3.82 -3.33
CA TRP A 285 -13.74 -5.03 -4.06
C TRP A 285 -13.02 -5.14 -5.41
N ALA A 286 -12.97 -4.06 -6.20
CA ALA A 286 -12.30 -4.04 -7.50
C ALA A 286 -10.79 -4.31 -7.32
N PHE A 287 -10.12 -3.57 -6.44
CA PHE A 287 -8.69 -3.74 -6.16
C PHE A 287 -8.30 -5.17 -5.76
N ARG A 288 -9.19 -5.90 -5.09
CA ARG A 288 -8.94 -7.27 -4.63
C ARG A 288 -9.21 -8.34 -5.69
N GLN A 289 -9.93 -8.05 -6.78
CA GLN A 289 -10.19 -9.05 -7.84
C GLN A 289 -8.90 -9.65 -8.43
N PRO A 290 -7.86 -8.84 -8.74
CA PRO A 290 -6.56 -9.34 -9.16
C PRO A 290 -5.95 -10.46 -8.29
N PHE A 291 -6.21 -10.43 -6.98
CA PHE A 291 -5.66 -11.38 -6.04
C PHE A 291 -6.49 -12.66 -5.92
N ILE A 292 -7.80 -12.61 -6.22
CA ILE A 292 -8.73 -13.73 -6.08
C ILE A 292 -8.63 -14.72 -7.25
N SER A 293 -8.40 -14.22 -8.48
CA SER A 293 -8.40 -15.04 -9.69
C SER A 293 -7.11 -14.86 -10.48
N ASP A 294 -6.66 -15.90 -11.18
CA ASP A 294 -5.59 -15.81 -12.19
C ASP A 294 -6.16 -15.49 -13.59
N ASN A 295 -7.48 -15.60 -13.76
CA ASN A 295 -8.13 -15.39 -15.05
C ASN A 295 -8.38 -13.90 -15.29
N ILE A 296 -7.66 -13.32 -16.24
CA ILE A 296 -7.81 -11.93 -16.66
C ILE A 296 -9.22 -11.58 -17.16
N HIS A 297 -9.99 -12.57 -17.62
CA HIS A 297 -11.37 -12.37 -18.06
C HIS A 297 -12.36 -12.26 -16.89
N ASP A 298 -11.97 -12.73 -15.70
CA ASP A 298 -12.74 -12.62 -14.45
C ASP A 298 -12.15 -11.53 -13.55
N PHE A 299 -11.50 -10.52 -14.14
CA PHE A 299 -10.79 -9.45 -13.43
C PHE A 299 -9.63 -9.91 -12.53
N GLY A 300 -9.13 -11.13 -12.75
CA GLY A 300 -7.96 -11.69 -12.09
C GLY A 300 -6.63 -11.22 -12.69
N CYS A 301 -5.55 -11.48 -11.96
CA CYS A 301 -4.18 -11.26 -12.43
C CYS A 301 -3.34 -12.52 -12.15
N PRO A 302 -2.62 -13.06 -13.14
CA PRO A 302 -1.73 -14.20 -12.90
C PRO A 302 -0.68 -13.88 -11.83
N ALA A 303 -0.37 -14.87 -11.00
CA ALA A 303 0.75 -14.79 -10.07
C ALA A 303 2.10 -14.63 -10.82
N ILE A 304 3.03 -13.88 -10.23
CA ILE A 304 4.39 -13.64 -10.76
C ILE A 304 5.50 -13.98 -9.78
#